data_AF-A0AAW7GR03-F1
#
_entry.id   AF-A0AAW7GR03-F1
#
_cell.length_a   1.000
_cell.length_b   1.000
_cell.length_c   1.000
_cell.angle_alpha   90.00
_cell.angle_beta   90.00
_cell.angle_gamma   90.00
#
_symmetry.space_group_name_H-M   'P 1'
#
loop_
_entity.id
_entity.type
_entity.pdbx_description
1 polymer ?
#
loop_
_entity_poly.entity_id
_entity_poly.type
_entity_poly.pdbx_seq_one_letter_code
_entity_poly.pdbx_strand_id
1 'polypeptide(L)'
;MNPDIITITLSMAIFFMSFYQYARSTKIPLNSPVGMNEYFSGIFFLRKSSFSLFLGRVALLIGFPLSYVLKFIRDGEGVIYFPLIVITWFIALYFYKYTSCFNGVAEGQKGFFSILLKGRAGGLAGTLLWLLRALYIASVIYVFLNR
;
A
#
# COMPACT_ATOMS: atom_id res chain seq x y z
N MET A 1 28.52 -0.87 0.22
CA MET A 1 27.17 -0.58 0.77
C MET A 1 26.23 -1.66 0.27
N ASN A 2 25.40 -2.23 1.15
CA ASN A 2 24.62 -3.42 0.85
C ASN A 2 23.50 -3.12 -0.18
N PRO A 3 23.36 -3.88 -1.29
CA PRO A 3 22.37 -3.60 -2.33
C PRO A 3 20.93 -3.50 -1.84
N ASP A 4 20.50 -4.32 -0.87
CA ASP A 4 19.17 -4.22 -0.25
C ASP A 4 18.97 -2.88 0.50
N ILE A 5 19.97 -2.40 1.24
CA ILE A 5 19.95 -1.11 1.96
C ILE A 5 19.84 0.03 0.94
N ILE A 6 20.55 -0.06 -0.18
CA ILE A 6 20.45 0.91 -1.28
C ILE A 6 19.01 0.91 -1.83
N THR A 7 18.45 -0.27 -2.13
CA THR A 7 17.09 -0.40 -2.68
C THR A 7 16.02 0.09 -1.70
N ILE A 8 16.13 -0.21 -0.40
CA ILE A 8 15.22 0.28 0.65
C ILE A 8 15.30 1.81 0.75
N THR A 9 16.52 2.35 0.85
CA THR A 9 16.74 3.79 1.01
C THR A 9 16.21 4.55 -0.19
N LEU A 10 16.46 4.06 -1.40
CA LEU A 10 15.96 4.65 -2.63
C LEU A 10 14.43 4.54 -2.72
N SER A 11 13.85 3.38 -2.37
CA SER A 11 12.40 3.18 -2.37
C SER A 11 11.70 4.11 -1.37
N MET A 12 12.27 4.26 -0.17
CA MET A 12 11.78 5.20 0.83
C MET A 12 11.88 6.65 0.33
N ALA A 13 13.02 7.05 -0.25
CA ALA A 13 13.21 8.39 -0.78
C ALA A 13 12.19 8.71 -1.89
N ILE A 14 11.99 7.78 -2.85
CA ILE A 14 11.01 7.92 -3.92
C ILE A 14 9.58 8.01 -3.34
N PHE A 15 9.25 7.14 -2.37
CA PHE A 15 7.93 7.14 -1.73
C PHE A 15 7.65 8.46 -1.00
N PHE A 16 8.59 8.96 -0.18
CA PHE A 16 8.40 10.21 0.55
C PHE A 16 8.42 11.44 -0.35
N MET A 17 9.29 11.50 -1.37
CA MET A 17 9.28 12.59 -2.34
C MET A 17 8.00 12.60 -3.15
N SER A 18 7.51 11.42 -3.54
CA SER A 18 6.22 11.27 -4.19
C SER A 18 5.09 11.77 -3.30
N PHE A 19 5.05 11.36 -2.03
CA PHE A 19 4.06 11.85 -1.05
C PHE A 19 4.12 13.37 -0.88
N TYR A 20 5.32 13.93 -0.75
CA TYR A 20 5.53 15.37 -0.61
C TYR A 20 4.99 16.15 -1.83
N GLN A 21 5.30 15.68 -3.04
CA GLN A 21 4.78 16.28 -4.27
C GLN A 21 3.25 16.15 -4.37
N TYR A 22 2.69 15.01 -3.94
CA TYR A 22 1.25 14.82 -3.89
C TYR A 22 0.59 15.83 -2.94
N ALA A 23 1.08 15.93 -1.70
CA ALA A 23 0.56 16.84 -0.69
C ALA A 23 0.63 18.30 -1.14
N ARG A 24 1.75 18.71 -1.75
CA ARG A 24 1.92 20.06 -2.31
C ARG A 24 0.94 20.36 -3.44
N SER A 25 0.77 19.42 -4.39
CA SER A 25 -0.14 19.61 -5.53
C SER A 25 -1.62 19.64 -5.13
N THR A 26 -1.98 18.95 -4.04
CA THR A 26 -3.35 18.87 -3.52
C THR A 26 -3.63 19.82 -2.35
N LYS A 27 -2.63 20.63 -1.95
CA LYS A 27 -2.69 21.57 -0.81
C LYS A 27 -3.07 20.90 0.53
N ILE A 28 -2.69 19.63 0.71
CA ILE A 28 -2.94 18.89 1.95
C ILE A 28 -1.79 19.16 2.93
N PRO A 29 -2.06 19.45 4.22
CA PRO A 29 -1.01 19.57 5.22
C PRO A 29 -0.25 18.25 5.40
N LEU A 30 1.08 18.29 5.35
CA LEU A 30 1.93 17.09 5.54
C LEU A 30 1.71 16.40 6.90
N ASN A 31 1.33 17.19 7.91
CA ASN A 31 1.08 16.70 9.27
C ASN A 31 -0.35 16.17 9.45
N SER A 32 -1.18 16.24 8.41
CA SER A 32 -2.56 15.75 8.49
C SER A 32 -2.59 14.23 8.34
N PRO A 33 -3.21 13.49 9.29
CA PRO A 33 -3.45 12.05 9.13
C PRO A 33 -4.31 11.74 7.89
N VAL A 34 -5.05 12.74 7.39
CA VAL A 34 -5.83 12.65 6.16
C VAL A 34 -4.92 12.55 4.94
N GLY A 35 -3.75 13.21 4.94
CA GLY A 35 -2.87 13.29 3.77
C GLY A 35 -2.29 11.94 3.35
N MET A 36 -1.78 11.16 4.31
CA MET A 36 -1.27 9.82 4.01
C MET A 36 -2.41 8.90 3.52
N ASN A 37 -3.58 8.97 4.15
CA ASN A 37 -4.74 8.17 3.76
C ASN A 37 -5.23 8.53 2.33
N GLU A 38 -5.25 9.80 1.96
CA GLU A 38 -5.58 10.24 0.59
C GLU A 38 -4.52 9.83 -0.42
N TYR A 39 -3.24 9.94 -0.06
CA TYR A 39 -2.14 9.49 -0.90
C TYR A 39 -2.21 7.98 -1.19
N PHE A 40 -2.44 7.16 -0.15
CA PHE A 40 -2.70 5.72 -0.30
C PHE A 40 -3.95 5.43 -1.12
N SER A 41 -5.00 6.26 -0.97
CA SER A 41 -6.18 6.16 -1.83
C SER A 41 -5.83 6.40 -3.29
N GLY A 42 -5.00 7.41 -3.59
CA GLY A 42 -4.52 7.70 -4.93
C GLY A 42 -3.65 6.57 -5.50
N ILE A 43 -2.79 5.97 -4.68
CA ILE A 43 -1.94 4.83 -5.07
C ILE A 43 -2.82 3.62 -5.45
N PHE A 44 -3.78 3.26 -4.60
CA PHE A 44 -4.52 1.99 -4.75
C PHE A 44 -5.81 2.06 -5.57
N PHE A 45 -6.55 3.17 -5.58
CA PHE A 45 -7.83 3.25 -6.31
C PHE A 45 -7.69 3.73 -7.76
N LEU A 46 -6.47 4.03 -8.24
CA LEU A 46 -6.15 4.41 -9.63
C LEU A 46 -6.99 5.57 -10.23
N ARG A 47 -7.77 6.29 -9.40
CA ARG A 47 -8.69 7.36 -9.82
C ARG A 47 -8.02 8.64 -10.30
N LYS A 48 -6.77 8.90 -9.88
CA LYS A 48 -6.01 10.08 -10.30
C LYS A 48 -4.72 9.63 -10.98
N SER A 49 -4.56 10.00 -12.25
CA SER A 49 -3.28 9.88 -12.95
C SER A 49 -2.42 11.08 -12.56
N SER A 50 -1.51 10.89 -11.60
CA SER A 50 -0.46 11.85 -11.33
C SER A 50 0.88 11.14 -11.29
N PHE A 51 1.91 11.80 -11.82
CA PHE A 51 3.26 11.26 -11.86
C PHE A 51 3.78 10.93 -10.45
N SER A 52 3.42 11.77 -9.47
CA SER A 52 3.68 11.48 -8.05
C SER A 52 3.06 10.14 -7.63
N LEU A 53 1.74 9.91 -7.83
CA LEU A 53 1.10 8.64 -7.45
C LEU A 53 1.71 7.44 -8.17
N PHE A 54 2.16 7.61 -9.42
CA PHE A 54 2.88 6.57 -10.15
C PHE A 54 4.19 6.18 -9.47
N LEU A 55 5.03 7.16 -9.10
CA LEU A 55 6.27 6.90 -8.36
C LEU A 55 5.99 6.22 -7.00
N GLY A 56 4.91 6.61 -6.32
CA GLY A 56 4.47 5.96 -5.09
C GLY A 56 4.13 4.48 -5.28
N ARG A 57 3.44 4.13 -6.37
CA ARG A 57 3.15 2.74 -6.74
C ARG A 57 4.42 1.94 -7.03
N VAL A 58 5.36 2.51 -7.79
CA VAL A 58 6.63 1.82 -8.11
C VAL A 58 7.42 1.54 -6.84
N ALA A 59 7.55 2.51 -5.94
CA ALA A 59 8.22 2.31 -4.67
C ALA A 59 7.53 1.25 -3.80
N LEU A 60 6.18 1.31 -3.70
CA LEU A 60 5.42 0.44 -2.81
C LEU A 60 5.25 -1.00 -3.32
N LEU A 61 5.00 -1.16 -4.62
CA LEU A 61 4.67 -2.45 -5.22
C LEU A 61 5.88 -3.16 -5.83
N ILE A 62 6.97 -2.46 -6.10
CA ILE A 62 8.17 -3.04 -6.73
C ILE A 62 9.39 -2.82 -5.84
N GLY A 63 9.63 -1.59 -5.40
CA GLY A 63 10.81 -1.21 -4.62
C GLY A 63 11.00 -2.00 -3.32
N PHE A 64 10.03 -1.91 -2.39
CA PHE A 64 10.11 -2.67 -1.13
C PHE A 64 10.13 -4.19 -1.34
N PRO A 65 9.25 -4.79 -2.18
CA PRO A 65 9.32 -6.22 -2.43
C PRO A 65 10.68 -6.68 -2.97
N LEU A 66 11.26 -5.93 -3.91
CA LEU A 66 12.56 -6.22 -4.49
C LEU A 66 13.66 -6.20 -3.42
N SER A 67 13.63 -5.25 -2.49
CA SER A 67 14.65 -5.21 -1.43
C SER A 67 14.60 -6.43 -0.52
N TYR A 68 13.40 -6.93 -0.19
CA TYR A 68 13.28 -8.14 0.63
C TYR A 68 13.67 -9.40 -0.14
N VAL A 69 13.42 -9.46 -1.46
CA VAL A 69 13.92 -10.55 -2.32
C VAL A 69 15.44 -10.54 -2.36
N LEU A 70 16.08 -9.38 -2.53
CA LEU A 70 17.54 -9.26 -2.51
C LEU A 70 18.13 -9.68 -1.16
N LYS A 71 17.49 -9.28 -0.06
CA LYS A 71 17.89 -9.70 1.30
C LYS A 71 17.79 -11.22 1.47
N PHE A 72 16.72 -11.83 0.96
CA PHE A 72 16.52 -13.28 1.01
C PHE A 72 17.58 -14.04 0.22
N ILE A 73 17.89 -13.61 -1.01
CA ILE A 73 18.90 -14.24 -1.85
C ILE A 73 20.29 -14.16 -1.20
N ARG A 74 20.58 -13.06 -0.51
CA ARG A 74 21.92 -12.81 0.05
C ARG A 74 22.14 -13.49 1.40
N ASP A 75 21.19 -13.36 2.31
CA ASP A 75 21.38 -13.72 3.73
C ASP A 75 20.40 -14.80 4.21
N GLY A 76 19.48 -15.29 3.36
CA GLY A 76 18.38 -16.17 3.77
C GLY A 76 17.33 -15.47 4.64
N GLU A 77 17.46 -14.16 4.86
CA GLU A 77 16.61 -13.36 5.74
C GLU A 77 15.52 -12.62 4.96
N GLY A 78 14.41 -12.30 5.64
CA GLY A 78 13.35 -11.46 5.07
C GLY A 78 12.12 -12.21 4.55
N VAL A 79 12.14 -13.55 4.57
CA VAL A 79 10.99 -14.42 4.26
C VAL A 79 9.79 -14.07 5.14
N ILE A 80 10.04 -13.65 6.38
CA ILE A 80 9.00 -13.27 7.36
C ILE A 80 8.10 -12.16 6.82
N TYR A 81 8.61 -11.28 5.95
CA TYR A 81 7.86 -10.16 5.37
C TYR A 81 7.12 -10.53 4.07
N PHE A 82 7.42 -11.68 3.45
CA PHE A 82 6.79 -12.09 2.18
C PHE A 82 5.27 -12.24 2.26
N PRO A 83 4.68 -12.87 3.31
CA PRO A 83 3.23 -12.92 3.45
C PRO A 83 2.59 -11.51 3.42
N LEU A 84 3.18 -10.55 4.15
CA LEU A 84 2.68 -9.18 4.20
C LEU A 84 2.76 -8.49 2.83
N ILE A 85 3.87 -8.67 2.11
CA ILE A 85 4.07 -8.13 0.75
C ILE A 85 3.02 -8.69 -0.21
N VAL A 86 2.88 -10.02 -0.25
CA VAL A 86 1.94 -10.72 -1.15
C VAL A 86 0.50 -10.29 -0.86
N ILE A 87 0.11 -10.23 0.41
CA ILE A 87 -1.24 -9.80 0.79
C ILE A 87 -1.48 -8.34 0.44
N THR A 88 -0.49 -7.46 0.61
CA THR A 88 -0.59 -6.06 0.19
C THR A 88 -0.81 -5.93 -1.32
N TRP A 89 -0.17 -6.77 -2.13
CA TRP A 89 -0.44 -6.84 -3.57
C TRP A 89 -1.86 -7.34 -3.88
N PHE A 90 -2.34 -8.36 -3.18
CA PHE A 90 -3.72 -8.82 -3.36
C PHE A 90 -4.75 -7.75 -2.97
N ILE A 91 -4.48 -6.96 -1.93
CA ILE A 91 -5.30 -5.80 -1.58
C ILE A 91 -5.29 -4.77 -2.71
N ALA A 92 -4.11 -4.47 -3.27
CA ALA A 92 -3.97 -3.56 -4.40
C ALA A 92 -4.79 -4.03 -5.61
N LEU A 93 -4.67 -5.30 -5.98
CA LEU A 93 -5.40 -5.92 -7.09
C LEU A 93 -6.90 -5.96 -6.83
N TYR A 94 -7.32 -6.23 -5.59
CA TYR A 94 -8.72 -6.20 -5.20
C TYR A 94 -9.31 -4.81 -5.43
N PHE A 95 -8.68 -3.77 -4.89
CA PHE A 95 -9.20 -2.41 -5.04
C PHE A 95 -9.11 -1.90 -6.47
N TYR A 96 -8.14 -2.36 -7.25
CA TYR A 96 -8.11 -2.14 -8.69
C TYR A 96 -9.34 -2.76 -9.39
N LYS A 97 -9.60 -4.05 -9.15
CA LYS A 97 -10.70 -4.78 -9.79
C LYS A 97 -12.08 -4.29 -9.36
N TYR A 98 -12.25 -3.97 -8.08
CA TYR A 98 -13.54 -3.59 -7.49
C TYR A 98 -13.67 -2.08 -7.25
N THR A 99 -12.86 -1.25 -7.91
CA THR A 99 -12.87 0.22 -7.71
C THR A 99 -14.28 0.81 -7.92
N SER A 100 -15.04 0.26 -8.88
CA SER A 100 -16.42 0.68 -9.17
C SER A 100 -17.38 0.48 -8.00
N CYS A 101 -17.18 -0.54 -7.17
CA CYS A 101 -17.99 -0.81 -5.98
C CYS A 101 -17.77 0.23 -4.86
N PHE A 102 -16.64 0.94 -4.88
CA PHE A 102 -16.26 1.91 -3.85
C PHE A 102 -16.30 3.36 -4.34
N ASN A 103 -16.74 3.57 -5.60
CA ASN A 103 -16.69 4.86 -6.26
C ASN A 103 -17.46 5.98 -5.52
N GLY A 104 -18.62 5.67 -4.91
CA GLY A 104 -19.39 6.65 -4.12
C GLY A 104 -18.88 6.85 -2.69
N VAL A 105 -18.12 5.90 -2.13
CA VAL A 105 -17.57 5.99 -0.76
C VAL A 105 -16.26 6.78 -0.74
N ALA A 106 -15.50 6.73 -1.83
CA ALA A 106 -14.26 7.47 -2.02
C ALA A 106 -14.48 8.99 -2.28
N GLU A 107 -15.70 9.42 -2.65
CA GLU A 107 -16.05 10.84 -2.74
C GLU A 107 -16.35 11.48 -1.38
N GLY A 108 -16.76 10.68 -0.38
CA GLY A 108 -17.15 11.14 0.95
C GLY A 108 -16.01 11.18 2.00
N GLN A 109 -14.76 11.45 1.61
CA GLN A 109 -13.59 11.53 2.51
C GLN A 109 -13.20 10.25 3.28
N LYS A 110 -13.84 9.10 3.04
CA LYS A 110 -13.42 7.84 3.67
C LYS A 110 -12.24 7.27 2.89
N GLY A 111 -11.02 7.73 3.18
CA GLY A 111 -9.81 7.26 2.46
C GLY A 111 -9.50 5.77 2.64
N PHE A 112 -8.45 5.29 1.98
CA PHE A 112 -8.07 3.89 1.79
C PHE A 112 -8.18 3.03 3.03
N PHE A 113 -7.58 3.42 4.15
CA PHE A 113 -7.61 2.59 5.36
C PHE A 113 -9.01 2.49 5.97
N SER A 114 -9.83 3.53 5.82
CA SER A 114 -11.24 3.50 6.24
C SER A 114 -12.03 2.49 5.41
N ILE A 115 -11.80 2.45 4.09
CA ILE A 115 -12.45 1.47 3.20
C ILE A 115 -11.90 0.06 3.47
N LEU A 116 -10.58 -0.08 3.60
CA LEU A 116 -9.94 -1.35 3.89
C LEU A 116 -10.41 -1.93 5.22
N LEU A 117 -10.63 -1.15 6.28
CA LEU A 117 -11.00 -1.67 7.61
C LEU A 117 -12.51 -1.69 7.86
N LYS A 118 -13.25 -0.68 7.39
CA LYS A 118 -14.68 -0.48 7.70
C LYS A 118 -15.59 -0.49 6.47
N GLY A 119 -15.04 -0.56 5.26
CA GLY A 119 -15.81 -0.64 4.02
C GLY A 119 -16.73 -1.88 3.99
N ARG A 120 -17.90 -1.73 3.37
CA ARG A 120 -18.82 -2.83 3.10
C ARG A 120 -18.98 -2.97 1.59
N ALA A 121 -18.90 -4.20 1.12
CA ALA A 121 -19.25 -4.59 -0.25
C ALA A 121 -20.21 -5.78 -0.17
N GLY A 122 -21.15 -5.86 -1.12
CA GLY A 122 -22.09 -6.98 -1.20
C GLY A 122 -21.52 -8.18 -1.96
N GLY A 123 -22.08 -9.37 -1.73
CA GLY A 123 -21.77 -10.59 -2.48
C GLY A 123 -20.29 -11.04 -2.37
N LEU A 124 -19.77 -11.62 -3.45
CA LEU A 124 -18.40 -12.16 -3.51
C LEU A 124 -17.32 -11.11 -3.21
N ALA A 125 -17.55 -9.85 -3.60
CA ALA A 125 -16.62 -8.76 -3.32
C ALA A 125 -16.50 -8.50 -1.80
N GLY A 126 -17.60 -8.64 -1.06
CA GLY A 126 -17.63 -8.52 0.39
C GLY A 126 -16.86 -9.66 1.09
N THR A 127 -17.10 -10.90 0.67
CA THR A 127 -16.40 -12.08 1.21
C THR A 127 -14.89 -11.99 0.96
N LEU A 128 -14.49 -11.58 -0.26
CA LEU A 128 -13.08 -11.44 -0.59
C LEU A 128 -12.41 -10.31 0.23
N LEU A 129 -13.10 -9.19 0.43
CA LEU A 129 -12.60 -8.10 1.27
C LEU A 129 -12.39 -8.55 2.73
N TRP A 130 -13.33 -9.34 3.26
CA TRP A 130 -13.21 -9.88 4.60
C TRP A 130 -12.03 -10.85 4.73
N LEU A 131 -11.85 -11.75 3.75
CA LEU A 131 -10.69 -12.65 3.69
C LEU A 131 -9.37 -11.87 3.62
N LEU A 132 -9.29 -10.84 2.77
CA LEU A 132 -8.10 -10.01 2.64
C LEU A 132 -7.77 -9.26 3.92
N ARG A 133 -8.77 -8.82 4.69
CA ARG A 133 -8.56 -8.22 6.03
C ARG A 133 -7.97 -9.23 7.01
N ALA A 134 -8.54 -10.42 7.08
CA ALA A 134 -8.09 -11.47 7.99
C ALA A 134 -6.64 -11.86 7.68
N LEU A 135 -6.33 -12.06 6.39
CA LEU A 135 -4.97 -12.33 5.93
C LEU A 135 -4.01 -11.18 6.25
N TYR A 136 -4.41 -9.94 5.99
CA TYR A 136 -3.58 -8.77 6.27
C TYR A 136 -3.21 -8.68 7.75
N ILE A 137 -4.20 -8.77 8.64
CA ILE A 137 -3.98 -8.76 10.10
C ILE A 137 -3.09 -9.95 10.51
N ALA A 138 -3.36 -11.15 10.01
CA ALA A 138 -2.56 -12.33 10.30
C ALA A 138 -1.09 -12.15 9.86
N SER A 139 -0.85 -11.57 8.68
CA SER A 139 0.51 -11.31 8.18
C SER A 139 1.25 -10.26 8.99
N VAL A 140 0.55 -9.22 9.46
CA VAL A 140 1.12 -8.22 10.37
C VAL A 140 1.50 -8.86 11.70
N ILE A 141 0.60 -9.66 12.30
CA ILE A 141 0.87 -10.39 13.55
C ILE A 141 2.05 -11.35 13.36
N TYR A 142 2.08 -12.09 12.26
CA TYR A 142 3.17 -13.02 11.95
C TYR A 142 4.53 -12.30 11.88
N VAL A 143 4.58 -11.12 11.25
CA VAL A 143 5.80 -10.29 11.22
C VAL A 143 6.20 -9.84 12.62
N PHE A 144 5.25 -9.40 13.46
CA PHE A 144 5.54 -8.97 14.82
C PHE A 144 6.04 -10.10 15.73
N LEU A 145 5.53 -11.32 15.56
CA LEU A 145 5.90 -12.47 16.39
C LEU A 145 7.25 -13.08 16.05
N ASN A 146 7.69 -12.95 14.79
CA ASN A 146 8.93 -13.56 14.30
C ASN A 146 10.06 -12.53 14.07
N ARG A 147 9.87 -11.29 14.53
CA ARG A 147 10.86 -10.23 14.51
C ARG A 147 11.51 -10.09 15.88
#